data_AF-A0A953XVM1-F1
#
_entry.id   AF-A0A953XVM1-F1
#
_cell.length_a   1.000
_cell.length_b   1.000
_cell.length_c   1.000
_cell.angle_alpha   90.00
_cell.angle_beta   90.00
_cell.angle_gamma   90.00
#
_symmetry.space_group_name_H-M   'P 1'
#
loop_
_entity.id
_entity.type
_entity.pdbx_description
1 polymer ?
#
loop_
_entity_poly.entity_id
_entity_poly.type
_entity_poly.pdbx_seq_one_letter_code
_entity_poly.pdbx_strand_id
1 'polypeptide(L)'
;MTTFRQLNQGWNAEPNAPEPRLSVLNADLLLSFLMNPYLYPEFDEEDIGTLRFYGCSRYRLGSTNDEGWYRGQCRFSKIAPAWGEFYQVSGDLRLNKCPKEWIQLGPATNAHCHFLFYFHDETFECDALEWELEVSGRLVASGRG
;
A
#
# COMPACT_ATOMS: atom_id res chain seq x y z
N MET A 1 -5.58 -15.30 -13.62
CA MET A 1 -5.58 -15.48 -12.15
C MET A 1 -4.97 -14.23 -11.53
N THR A 2 -5.43 -13.81 -10.36
CA THR A 2 -4.81 -12.70 -9.61
C THR A 2 -3.62 -13.25 -8.82
N THR A 3 -2.48 -12.55 -8.85
CA THR A 3 -1.27 -12.94 -8.13
C THR A 3 -0.82 -11.81 -7.21
N PHE A 4 -0.35 -12.17 -6.01
CA PHE A 4 0.15 -11.24 -4.99
C PHE A 4 1.60 -11.57 -4.70
N ARG A 5 2.48 -10.59 -4.81
CA ARG A 5 3.87 -10.67 -4.36
C ARG A 5 4.03 -9.73 -3.18
N GLN A 6 4.30 -10.29 -2.00
CA GLN A 6 4.59 -9.50 -0.80
C GLN A 6 5.92 -8.76 -1.01
N LEU A 7 5.95 -7.48 -0.66
CA LEU A 7 7.07 -6.57 -0.89
C LEU A 7 7.74 -6.14 0.40
N ASN A 8 6.99 -6.09 1.51
CA ASN A 8 7.53 -5.78 2.81
C ASN A 8 8.05 -7.05 3.51
N GLN A 9 9.27 -6.99 4.02
CA GLN A 9 9.91 -8.02 4.84
C GLN A 9 10.71 -7.32 5.92
N GLY A 10 10.51 -7.70 7.18
CA GLY A 10 11.14 -7.01 8.32
C GLY A 10 10.51 -5.65 8.64
N TRP A 11 9.36 -5.32 8.06
CA TRP A 11 8.61 -4.10 8.38
C TRP A 11 7.16 -4.24 7.95
N ASN A 12 6.26 -3.58 8.67
CA ASN A 12 4.89 -3.27 8.24
C ASN A 12 4.38 -2.06 9.06
N ALA A 13 3.11 -1.69 8.86
CA ALA A 13 2.50 -0.60 9.58
C ALA A 13 2.04 -1.03 10.98
N GLU A 14 1.96 -0.07 11.91
CA GLU A 14 1.40 -0.30 13.24
C GLU A 14 -0.01 -0.93 13.11
N PRO A 15 -0.29 -2.04 13.82
CA PRO A 15 -1.44 -2.89 13.52
C PRO A 15 -2.80 -2.34 13.95
N ASN A 16 -2.87 -1.30 14.77
CA ASN A 16 -4.12 -0.81 15.40
C ASN A 16 -4.51 0.61 14.94
N ALA A 17 -3.54 1.51 14.82
CA ALA A 17 -3.63 2.92 14.48
C ALA A 17 -2.43 3.33 13.60
N PRO A 18 -2.30 2.79 12.37
CA PRO A 18 -1.18 3.12 11.47
C PRO A 18 -1.19 4.57 10.96
N GLU A 19 -2.31 5.28 11.12
CA GLU A 19 -2.52 6.67 10.68
C GLU A 19 -2.01 6.99 9.26
N PRO A 20 -2.47 6.27 8.22
CA PRO A 20 -1.97 6.49 6.87
C PRO A 20 -2.31 7.90 6.36
N ARG A 21 -1.30 8.63 5.87
CA ARG A 21 -1.46 9.96 5.29
C ARG A 21 -0.83 10.00 3.91
N LEU A 22 -1.52 10.66 2.97
CA LEU A 22 -1.06 10.83 1.61
C LEU A 22 -0.64 12.27 1.33
N SER A 23 0.44 12.43 0.58
CA SER A 23 0.83 13.71 -0.02
C SER A 23 1.38 13.50 -1.43
N VAL A 24 1.20 14.51 -2.29
CA VAL A 24 1.65 14.46 -3.68
C VAL A 24 2.81 15.42 -3.86
N LEU A 25 3.91 14.93 -4.41
CA LEU A 25 5.09 15.73 -4.73
C LEU A 25 5.40 15.58 -6.22
N ASN A 26 5.05 16.61 -7.01
CA ASN A 26 5.13 16.56 -8.47
C ASN A 26 4.29 15.40 -9.04
N ALA A 27 4.95 14.38 -9.61
CA ALA A 27 4.34 13.17 -10.16
C ALA A 27 4.46 11.96 -9.24
N ASP A 28 5.01 12.14 -8.03
CA ASP A 28 5.21 11.07 -7.07
C ASP A 28 4.15 11.17 -5.97
N LEU A 29 3.83 10.01 -5.40
CA LEU A 29 2.91 9.90 -4.27
C LEU A 29 3.68 9.43 -3.04
N LEU A 30 3.50 10.12 -1.92
CA LEU A 30 4.06 9.74 -0.64
C LEU A 30 2.93 9.25 0.26
N LEU A 31 3.14 8.07 0.84
CA LEU A 31 2.28 7.44 1.85
C LEU A 31 3.08 7.30 3.13
N SER A 32 2.74 8.08 4.15
CA SER A 32 3.35 7.98 5.48
C SER A 32 2.45 7.25 6.46
N PHE A 33 3.02 6.46 7.35
CA PHE A 33 2.32 5.69 8.38
C PHE A 33 3.26 5.37 9.55
N LEU A 34 2.69 5.03 10.71
CA LEU A 34 3.46 4.58 11.88
C LEU A 34 4.01 3.17 11.64
N MET A 35 5.29 2.97 11.96
CA MET A 35 5.95 1.66 11.88
C MET A 35 5.45 0.73 12.99
N ASN A 36 5.63 -0.59 12.83
CA ASN A 36 5.21 -1.57 13.84
C ASN A 36 6.34 -1.92 14.82
N PRO A 37 6.38 -1.32 16.02
CA PRO A 37 7.39 -1.63 17.05
C PRO A 37 7.15 -2.98 17.74
N TYR A 38 5.92 -3.52 17.66
CA TYR A 38 5.53 -4.75 18.36
C TYR A 38 6.09 -6.01 17.70
N LEU A 39 6.21 -6.00 16.37
CA LEU A 39 6.78 -7.11 15.60
C LEU A 39 8.25 -6.88 15.23
N TYR A 40 8.68 -5.63 15.13
CA TYR A 40 10.01 -5.26 14.63
C TYR A 40 10.71 -4.34 15.66
N PRO A 41 11.55 -4.93 16.53
CA PRO A 41 12.22 -4.20 17.62
C PRO A 41 13.17 -3.08 17.16
N GLU A 42 13.48 -2.99 15.87
CA GLU A 42 14.28 -1.92 15.28
C GLU A 42 13.53 -0.58 15.14
N PHE A 43 12.21 -0.57 15.31
CA PHE A 43 11.38 0.64 15.23
C PHE A 43 10.81 1.02 16.60
N ASP A 44 10.65 2.33 16.81
CA ASP A 44 9.96 2.90 17.98
C ASP A 44 8.49 3.24 17.65
N GLU A 45 7.67 3.46 18.68
CA GLU A 45 6.24 3.81 18.54
C GLU A 45 5.98 5.09 17.72
N GLU A 46 6.96 5.99 17.67
CA GLU A 46 6.87 7.28 16.94
C GLU A 46 7.55 7.23 15.56
N ASP A 47 8.18 6.12 15.18
CA ASP A 47 8.85 6.02 13.89
C ASP A 47 7.84 6.08 12.74
N ILE A 48 8.09 7.00 11.81
CA ILE A 48 7.25 7.18 10.61
C ILE A 48 7.97 6.58 9.41
N GLY A 49 7.33 5.58 8.80
CA GLY A 49 7.69 5.08 7.48
C GLY A 49 7.04 5.91 6.39
N THR A 50 7.81 6.27 5.37
CA THR A 50 7.29 6.95 4.17
C THR A 50 7.56 6.09 2.95
N LEU A 51 6.50 5.55 2.37
CA LEU A 51 6.51 4.93 1.06
C LEU A 51 6.38 6.00 -0.02
N ARG A 52 7.41 6.18 -0.83
CA ARG A 52 7.37 7.00 -2.03
C ARG A 52 7.14 6.12 -3.25
N PHE A 53 6.14 6.48 -4.05
CA PHE A 53 5.78 5.83 -5.29
C PHE A 53 6.10 6.77 -6.45
N TYR A 54 7.11 6.41 -7.22
CA TYR A 54 7.61 7.27 -8.29
C TYR A 54 6.77 7.14 -9.56
N GLY A 55 6.50 8.30 -10.18
CA GLY A 55 5.67 8.38 -11.39
C GLY A 55 4.30 7.75 -11.16
N CYS A 56 3.63 8.11 -10.07
CA CYS A 56 2.30 7.61 -9.77
C CYS A 56 1.27 8.16 -10.77
N SER A 57 0.53 7.27 -11.44
CA SER A 57 -0.53 7.68 -12.38
C SER A 57 -1.87 7.88 -11.68
N ARG A 58 -2.18 7.05 -10.69
CA ARG A 58 -3.41 7.15 -9.89
C ARG A 58 -3.26 6.45 -8.56
N TYR A 59 -4.07 6.88 -7.59
CA TYR A 59 -4.14 6.26 -6.28
C TYR A 59 -5.53 6.36 -5.66
N ARG A 60 -5.72 5.60 -4.59
CA ARG A 60 -6.83 5.73 -3.66
C ARG A 60 -6.39 5.32 -2.27
N LEU A 61 -6.99 5.96 -1.27
CA LEU A 61 -7.03 5.50 0.11
C LEU A 61 -8.50 5.43 0.47
N GLY A 62 -9.04 4.22 0.54
CA GLY A 62 -10.44 4.01 0.90
C GLY A 62 -10.52 3.33 2.25
N SER A 63 -11.65 3.47 2.94
CA SER A 63 -11.94 2.64 4.11
C SER A 63 -11.89 1.16 3.72
N THR A 64 -11.11 0.37 4.44
CA THR A 64 -11.37 -1.07 4.56
C THR A 64 -12.48 -1.26 5.56
N ASN A 65 -13.35 -2.22 5.32
CA ASN A 65 -14.24 -2.69 6.38
C ASN A 65 -13.72 -4.05 6.80
N ASP A 66 -13.12 -4.16 7.99
CA ASP A 66 -12.59 -5.42 8.54
C ASP A 66 -13.65 -6.51 8.62
N GLU A 67 -14.87 -6.13 9.02
CA GLU A 67 -16.00 -7.06 8.95
C GLU A 67 -16.27 -7.51 7.51
N GLY A 68 -16.11 -6.59 6.54
CA GLY A 68 -16.17 -6.88 5.11
C GLY A 68 -15.04 -7.78 4.62
N TRP A 69 -13.81 -7.64 5.15
CA TRP A 69 -12.69 -8.52 4.83
C TRP A 69 -12.96 -9.96 5.27
N TYR A 70 -13.28 -10.14 6.56
CA TYR A 70 -13.55 -11.47 7.12
C TYR A 70 -14.84 -12.09 6.56
N ARG A 71 -15.84 -11.28 6.17
CA ARG A 71 -17.07 -11.78 5.50
C ARG A 71 -16.87 -12.08 4.02
N GLY A 72 -15.68 -11.87 3.44
CA GLY A 72 -15.44 -12.15 2.03
C GLY A 72 -16.01 -11.10 1.06
N GLN A 73 -16.27 -9.89 1.56
CA GLN A 73 -16.91 -8.79 0.84
C GLN A 73 -15.89 -7.78 0.25
N CYS A 74 -14.63 -7.81 0.70
CA CYS A 74 -13.57 -7.03 0.07
C CYS A 74 -13.06 -7.68 -1.23
N ARG A 75 -12.63 -6.89 -2.22
CA ARG A 75 -12.24 -7.32 -3.58
C ARG A 75 -11.27 -8.51 -3.63
N PHE A 76 -10.32 -8.55 -2.68
CA PHE A 76 -9.33 -9.62 -2.55
C PHE A 76 -9.45 -10.42 -1.26
N SER A 77 -10.54 -10.24 -0.50
CA SER A 77 -10.81 -11.07 0.67
C SER A 77 -10.81 -12.56 0.25
N LYS A 78 -10.16 -13.40 1.07
CA LYS A 78 -9.90 -14.84 0.82
C LYS A 78 -8.84 -15.15 -0.27
N ILE A 79 -8.21 -14.15 -0.89
CA ILE A 79 -7.19 -14.36 -1.94
C ILE A 79 -5.88 -13.64 -1.62
N ALA A 80 -5.89 -12.46 -1.00
CA ALA A 80 -4.63 -11.86 -0.55
C ALA A 80 -4.05 -12.71 0.61
N PRO A 81 -2.73 -12.94 0.63
CA PRO A 81 -2.12 -13.91 1.56
C PRO A 81 -2.27 -13.54 3.04
N ALA A 82 -2.15 -12.25 3.38
CA ALA A 82 -2.17 -11.78 4.76
C ALA A 82 -2.67 -10.32 4.86
N TRP A 83 -3.21 -10.01 6.03
CA TRP A 83 -3.65 -8.68 6.43
C TRP A 83 -2.46 -7.86 6.96
N GLY A 84 -2.48 -6.54 6.80
CA GLY A 84 -1.40 -5.67 7.28
C GLY A 84 -0.15 -5.64 6.37
N GLU A 85 -0.22 -6.27 5.20
CA GLU A 85 0.94 -6.47 4.33
C GLU A 85 0.86 -5.65 3.04
N PHE A 86 2.03 -5.37 2.48
CA PHE A 86 2.23 -4.58 1.27
C PHE A 86 2.58 -5.49 0.09
N TYR A 87 1.84 -5.32 -1.01
CA TYR A 87 1.88 -6.21 -2.16
C TYR A 87 2.03 -5.47 -3.48
N GLN A 88 2.74 -6.11 -4.43
CA GLN A 88 2.51 -5.92 -5.85
C GLN A 88 1.44 -6.92 -6.32
N VAL A 89 0.43 -6.44 -7.03
CA VAL A 89 -0.63 -7.28 -7.59
C VAL A 89 -0.54 -7.32 -9.11
N SER A 90 -0.66 -8.50 -9.69
CA SER A 90 -0.62 -8.70 -11.14
C SER A 90 -1.70 -9.67 -11.62
N GLY A 91 -1.86 -9.74 -12.95
CA GLY A 91 -2.89 -10.56 -13.59
C GLY A 91 -4.26 -9.89 -13.58
N ASP A 92 -5.31 -10.63 -13.17
CA ASP A 92 -6.66 -10.06 -13.10
C ASP A 92 -6.82 -9.22 -11.84
N LEU A 93 -6.71 -7.91 -11.99
CA LEU A 93 -6.90 -6.98 -10.90
C LEU A 93 -8.36 -6.95 -10.42
N ARG A 94 -9.37 -7.36 -11.21
CA ARG A 94 -10.80 -7.22 -10.84
C ARG A 94 -11.24 -5.78 -10.59
N LEU A 95 -10.72 -4.84 -11.39
CA LEU A 95 -11.04 -3.40 -11.29
C LEU A 95 -12.54 -3.10 -11.43
N ASN A 96 -13.30 -3.98 -12.10
CA ASN A 96 -14.77 -3.90 -12.19
C ASN A 96 -15.50 -4.06 -10.85
N LYS A 97 -14.82 -4.60 -9.82
CA LYS A 97 -15.32 -4.71 -8.44
C LYS A 97 -14.69 -3.68 -7.50
N CYS A 98 -13.88 -2.77 -8.03
CA CYS A 98 -13.21 -1.72 -7.28
C CYS A 98 -14.12 -0.51 -7.13
N PRO A 99 -14.20 0.13 -5.94
CA PRO A 99 -14.77 1.46 -5.78
C PRO A 99 -14.19 2.45 -6.80
N LYS A 100 -15.03 3.38 -7.27
CA LYS A 100 -14.68 4.32 -8.35
C LYS A 100 -13.87 5.54 -7.90
N GLU A 101 -13.49 5.61 -6.62
CA GLU A 101 -12.88 6.79 -5.99
C GLU A 101 -11.36 6.85 -6.21
N TRP A 102 -10.94 6.81 -7.46
CA TRP A 102 -9.54 6.97 -7.84
C TRP A 102 -9.21 8.43 -8.10
N ILE A 103 -8.11 8.91 -7.53
CA ILE A 103 -7.53 10.20 -7.83
C ILE A 103 -6.50 10.00 -8.94
N GLN A 104 -6.62 10.76 -10.03
CA GLN A 104 -5.69 10.74 -11.16
C GLN A 104 -4.58 11.78 -10.93
N LEU A 105 -3.33 11.36 -11.06
CA LEU A 105 -2.14 12.21 -11.00
C LEU A 105 -1.45 12.36 -12.36
N GLY A 106 -1.57 11.36 -13.23
CA GLY A 106 -0.89 11.37 -14.53
C GLY A 106 -1.38 10.27 -15.47
N PRO A 107 -0.82 10.22 -16.69
CA PRO A 107 -1.18 9.20 -17.65
C PRO A 107 -0.70 7.82 -17.19
N ALA A 108 -1.59 6.82 -17.25
CA ALA A 108 -1.20 5.43 -17.04
C ALA A 108 -0.34 4.95 -18.21
N THR A 109 0.71 4.17 -17.91
CA THR A 109 1.57 3.51 -18.89
C THR A 109 1.64 2.02 -18.62
N ASN A 110 1.97 1.21 -19.63
CA ASN A 110 2.14 -0.24 -19.48
C ASN A 110 3.33 -0.63 -18.58
N ALA A 111 4.17 0.33 -18.19
CA ALA A 111 5.28 0.11 -17.25
C ALA A 111 4.85 0.22 -15.78
N HIS A 112 3.64 0.71 -15.50
CA HIS A 112 3.16 0.82 -14.13
C HIS A 112 2.83 -0.54 -13.54
N CYS A 113 3.17 -0.69 -12.26
CA CYS A 113 2.73 -1.79 -11.43
C CYS A 113 1.65 -1.33 -10.46
N HIS A 114 0.77 -2.27 -10.12
CA HIS A 114 -0.30 -2.07 -9.15
C HIS A 114 0.19 -2.46 -7.78
N PHE A 115 0.18 -1.50 -6.86
CA PHE A 115 0.55 -1.67 -5.47
C PHE A 115 -0.69 -1.62 -4.59
N LEU A 116 -0.71 -2.46 -3.56
CA LEU A 116 -1.79 -2.63 -2.61
C LEU A 116 -1.21 -2.74 -1.20
N PHE A 117 -1.72 -1.93 -0.28
CA PHE A 117 -1.36 -2.02 1.14
C PHE A 117 -2.62 -2.04 1.99
N TYR A 118 -2.78 -3.07 2.81
CA TYR A 118 -3.81 -3.13 3.83
C TYR A 118 -3.30 -2.52 5.14
N PHE A 119 -3.97 -1.47 5.59
CA PHE A 119 -3.91 -0.95 6.95
C PHE A 119 -5.06 -1.52 7.78
N HIS A 120 -5.11 -1.18 9.07
CA HIS A 120 -6.19 -1.59 9.96
C HIS A 120 -7.56 -1.12 9.45
N ASP A 121 -7.75 0.17 9.21
CA ASP A 121 -9.05 0.69 8.78
C ASP A 121 -9.08 1.12 7.31
N GLU A 122 -7.93 1.10 6.62
CA GLU A 122 -7.80 1.63 5.27
C GLU A 122 -7.12 0.67 4.30
N THR A 123 -7.53 0.74 3.03
CA THR A 123 -6.89 0.05 1.93
C THR A 123 -6.33 1.12 1.01
N PHE A 124 -5.01 1.10 0.89
CA PHE A 124 -4.30 1.90 -0.09
C PHE A 124 -4.07 1.10 -1.37
N GLU A 125 -4.34 1.73 -2.51
CA GLU A 125 -3.96 1.22 -3.82
C GLU A 125 -3.36 2.34 -4.67
N CYS A 126 -2.31 2.04 -5.44
CA CYS A 126 -1.80 2.96 -6.46
C CYS A 126 -1.20 2.23 -7.66
N ASP A 127 -1.14 2.93 -8.79
CA ASP A 127 -0.35 2.50 -9.94
C ASP A 127 0.88 3.41 -10.06
N ALA A 128 2.08 2.83 -9.95
CA ALA A 128 3.36 3.55 -9.99
C ALA A 128 4.46 2.72 -10.67
N LEU A 129 5.61 3.33 -11.00
CA LEU A 129 6.72 2.64 -11.66
C LEU A 129 7.60 1.85 -10.68
N GLU A 130 7.88 2.48 -9.54
CA GLU A 130 8.76 1.95 -8.50
C GLU A 130 8.36 2.52 -7.14
N TRP A 131 8.85 1.90 -6.08
CA TRP A 131 8.59 2.30 -4.71
C TRP A 131 9.85 2.27 -3.86
N GLU A 132 9.84 3.09 -2.83
CA GLU A 132 10.91 3.23 -1.84
C GLU A 132 10.30 3.47 -0.47
N LEU A 133 10.85 2.82 0.56
CA LEU A 133 10.53 3.06 1.97
C LEU A 133 11.71 3.74 2.63
N GLU A 134 11.47 4.93 3.18
CA GLU A 134 12.37 5.59 4.11
C GLU A 134 11.76 5.62 5.51
N VAL A 135 12.59 5.40 6.54
CA VAL A 135 12.23 5.58 7.94
C VAL A 135 13.26 6.49 8.58
N SER A 136 12.82 7.59 9.19
CA SER A 136 13.70 8.55 9.89
C SER A 136 14.91 9.01 9.04
N GLY A 137 14.66 9.22 7.73
CA GLY A 137 15.66 9.67 6.74
C GLY A 137 16.63 8.58 6.25
N ARG A 138 16.36 7.31 6.56
CA ARG A 138 17.16 6.17 6.12
C ARG A 138 16.35 5.32 5.16
N LEU A 139 16.94 5.01 4.00
CA LEU A 139 16.39 4.02 3.08
C LEU A 139 16.37 2.63 3.74
N VAL A 140 15.17 2.06 3.88
CA VAL A 140 14.92 0.74 4.47
C VAL A 140 14.68 -0.32 3.39
N ALA A 141 13.88 0.01 2.38
CA ALA A 141 13.55 -0.93 1.30
C ALA A 141 13.22 -0.18 0.01
N SER A 142 13.39 -0.84 -1.13
CA SER A 142 12.93 -0.33 -2.42
C SER A 142 12.67 -1.48 -3.37
N GLY A 143 11.88 -1.21 -4.41
CA GLY A 143 11.60 -2.17 -5.44
C GLY A 143 11.09 -1.52 -6.71
N ARG A 144 11.46 -2.12 -7.84
CA ARG A 144 10.79 -1.85 -9.11
C ARG A 144 9.66 -2.83 -9.30
N GLY A 145 8.65 -2.39 -10.04
CA GLY A 145 7.62 -3.26 -10.60
C GLY A 145 8.18 -4.47 -11.36
#